data_AF-A0A640XJX4-F1
#
_entry.id   AF-A0A640XJX4-F1
#
_cell.length_a   1.000
_cell.length_b   1.000
_cell.length_c   1.000
_cell.angle_alpha   90.00
_cell.angle_beta   90.00
_cell.angle_gamma   90.00
#
_symmetry.space_group_name_H-M   'P 1'
#
loop_
_entity.id
_entity.type
_entity.pdbx_description
1 polymer ?
#
loop_
_entity_poly.entity_id
_entity_poly.type
_entity_poly.pdbx_seq_one_letter_code
_entity_poly.pdbx_strand_id
1 'polypeptide(L)'
;MNSINLIRNKWFLSIVFPLFLGIVWVSFQMVYKTELILREIYKDDSPPDTAKIMMVYNKMMKSKPGRKECNSYYYLVKILSRAEKKNEMIHVLRRLVKTVPEDRHVRFWLALELHNQKKYREAEKHFVILLKKESKDKAFPFRKT
;
A
#
# COMPACT_ATOMS: atom_id res chain seq x y z
N MET A 1 13.91 43.17 7.38
CA MET A 1 12.83 43.48 6.41
C MET A 1 11.56 42.82 6.93
N ASN A 2 10.55 43.59 7.36
CA ASN A 2 9.35 43.07 8.03
C ASN A 2 8.49 42.25 7.06
N SER A 3 8.29 40.96 7.35
CA SER A 3 7.46 40.02 6.58
C SER A 3 6.02 40.51 6.37
N ILE A 4 5.52 41.34 7.28
CA ILE A 4 4.18 41.95 7.25
C ILE A 4 4.02 42.94 6.07
N ASN A 5 5.09 43.65 5.67
CA ASN A 5 5.02 44.60 4.56
C ASN A 5 5.02 43.91 3.18
N LEU A 6 5.52 42.67 3.11
CA LEU A 6 5.61 41.90 1.86
C LEU A 6 4.25 41.35 1.44
N ILE A 7 3.43 40.91 2.39
CA ILE A 7 2.08 40.37 2.18
C ILE A 7 1.08 41.47 1.76
N ARG A 8 1.34 42.73 2.14
CA ARG A 8 0.50 43.89 1.80
C ARG A 8 0.77 44.45 0.39
N ASN A 9 1.67 43.84 -0.38
CA ASN A 9 1.95 44.27 -1.75
C ASN A 9 0.96 43.61 -2.73
N LYS A 10 0.17 44.41 -3.46
CA LYS A 10 -0.84 43.93 -4.42
C LYS A 10 -0.25 43.00 -5.48
N TRP A 11 1.01 43.23 -5.90
CA TRP A 11 1.69 42.39 -6.87
C TRP A 11 2.00 40.98 -6.34
N PHE A 12 2.30 40.86 -5.04
CA PHE A 12 2.56 39.59 -4.38
C PHE A 12 1.27 38.74 -4.30
N LEU A 13 0.15 39.36 -3.92
CA LEU A 13 -1.15 38.69 -3.86
C LEU A 13 -1.71 38.32 -5.25
N SER A 14 -1.47 39.13 -6.30
CA SER A 14 -2.01 38.86 -7.63
C SER A 14 -1.18 37.89 -8.47
N ILE A 15 0.12 37.71 -8.22
CA ILE A 15 0.99 36.87 -9.06
C ILE A 15 1.63 35.75 -8.27
N VAL A 16 2.28 36.04 -7.14
CA VAL A 16 3.03 35.03 -6.40
C VAL A 16 2.09 34.03 -5.71
N PHE A 17 1.00 34.52 -5.13
CA PHE A 17 0.01 33.69 -4.44
C PHE A 17 -0.69 32.66 -5.36
N PRO A 18 -1.25 33.03 -6.55
CA PRO A 18 -1.85 32.04 -7.45
C PRO A 18 -0.82 31.08 -8.07
N LEU A 19 0.42 31.53 -8.35
CA LEU A 19 1.49 30.64 -8.81
C LEU A 19 1.84 29.59 -7.74
N PHE A 20 1.96 30.02 -6.48
CA PHE A 20 2.17 29.12 -5.35
C PHE A 20 1.02 28.13 -5.19
N LEU A 21 -0.23 28.60 -5.26
CA LEU A 21 -1.41 27.73 -5.24
C LEU A 21 -1.41 26.72 -6.38
N GLY A 22 -1.04 27.13 -7.60
CA GLY A 22 -0.93 26.24 -8.75
C GLY A 22 0.10 25.13 -8.55
N ILE A 23 1.27 25.47 -8.00
CA ILE A 23 2.33 24.49 -7.69
C ILE A 23 1.87 23.51 -6.61
N VAL A 24 1.23 24.00 -5.55
CA VAL A 24 0.68 23.16 -4.48
C VAL A 24 -0.42 22.24 -5.03
N TRP A 25 -1.30 22.76 -5.89
CA TRP A 25 -2.38 22.00 -6.53
C TRP A 25 -1.86 20.87 -7.42
N VAL A 26 -0.88 21.14 -8.28
CA VAL A 26 -0.24 20.14 -9.14
C VAL A 26 0.47 19.08 -8.31
N SER A 27 1.16 19.50 -7.25
CA SER A 27 1.84 18.59 -6.31
C SER A 27 0.83 17.67 -5.61
N PHE A 28 -0.30 18.23 -5.16
CA PHE A 28 -1.39 17.46 -4.56
C PHE A 28 -1.96 16.43 -5.55
N GLN A 29 -2.28 16.83 -6.77
CA GLN A 29 -2.75 15.92 -7.82
C GLN A 29 -1.79 14.76 -8.05
N MET A 30 -0.48 15.01 -8.13
CA MET A 30 0.53 13.97 -8.35
C MET A 30 0.63 12.94 -7.23
N VAL A 31 0.45 13.38 -5.98
CA VAL A 31 0.46 12.52 -4.79
C VAL A 31 -0.77 11.62 -4.76
N TYR A 32 -1.97 12.17 -4.95
CA TYR A 32 -3.21 11.41 -4.79
C TYR A 32 -3.67 10.66 -6.05
N LYS A 33 -3.17 11.01 -7.24
CA LYS A 33 -3.57 10.38 -8.51
C LYS A 33 -3.44 8.86 -8.49
N THR A 34 -2.40 8.31 -7.86
CA THR A 34 -2.22 6.85 -7.79
C THR A 34 -3.24 6.18 -6.88
N GLU A 35 -3.53 6.79 -5.74
CA GLU A 35 -4.54 6.29 -4.80
C GLU A 35 -5.94 6.33 -5.41
N LEU A 36 -6.26 7.39 -6.17
CA LEU A 36 -7.54 7.51 -6.88
C LEU A 36 -7.71 6.41 -7.94
N ILE A 37 -6.72 6.23 -8.82
CA ILE A 37 -6.74 5.18 -9.84
C ILE A 37 -6.82 3.79 -9.19
N LEU A 38 -6.07 3.57 -8.11
CA LEU A 38 -6.09 2.32 -7.37
C LEU A 38 -7.49 2.02 -6.81
N ARG A 39 -8.16 3.02 -6.21
CA ARG A 39 -9.53 2.87 -5.67
C ARG A 39 -10.57 2.67 -6.76
N GLU A 40 -10.42 3.37 -7.89
CA GLU A 40 -11.26 3.20 -9.07
C GLU A 40 -11.20 1.75 -9.56
N ILE A 41 -10.00 1.22 -9.83
CA ILE A 41 -9.81 -0.18 -10.25
C ILE A 41 -10.29 -1.16 -9.18
N TYR A 42 -10.09 -0.83 -7.89
CA TYR A 42 -10.54 -1.70 -6.80
C TYR A 42 -12.07 -1.82 -6.75
N LYS A 43 -12.80 -0.71 -6.96
CA LYS A 43 -14.26 -0.66 -6.92
C LYS A 43 -14.91 -1.16 -8.20
N ASP A 44 -14.21 -1.03 -9.33
CA ASP A 44 -14.68 -1.55 -10.61
C ASP A 44 -14.57 -3.08 -10.63
N ASP A 45 -15.64 -3.74 -11.05
CA ASP A 45 -15.73 -5.19 -11.24
C ASP A 45 -15.46 -5.61 -12.70
N SER A 46 -15.25 -4.63 -13.58
CA SER A 46 -14.83 -4.86 -14.96
C SER A 46 -13.48 -5.57 -15.03
N PRO A 47 -13.23 -6.37 -16.08
CA PRO A 47 -11.94 -7.02 -16.29
C PRO A 47 -10.82 -5.96 -16.26
N PRO A 48 -9.85 -6.10 -15.34
CA PRO A 48 -9.01 -4.98 -14.99
C PRO A 48 -7.96 -4.75 -16.09
N ASP A 49 -7.85 -3.50 -16.54
CA ASP A 49 -6.87 -3.09 -17.54
C ASP A 49 -5.44 -3.34 -17.01
N THR A 50 -4.80 -4.35 -17.60
CA THR A 50 -3.47 -4.81 -17.20
C THR A 50 -2.43 -3.68 -17.27
N ALA A 51 -2.55 -2.77 -18.24
CA ALA A 51 -1.61 -1.65 -18.36
C ALA A 51 -1.74 -0.68 -17.18
N LYS A 52 -2.97 -0.33 -16.79
CA LYS A 52 -3.22 0.52 -15.61
C LYS A 52 -2.75 -0.14 -14.31
N ILE A 53 -2.99 -1.45 -14.15
CA ILE A 53 -2.52 -2.21 -12.97
C ILE A 53 -1.00 -2.15 -12.87
N MET A 54 -0.30 -2.43 -13.97
CA MET A 54 1.16 -2.44 -13.97
C MET A 54 1.74 -1.04 -13.78
N MET A 55 1.08 0.00 -14.29
CA MET A 55 1.44 1.40 -14.00
C MET A 55 1.37 1.70 -12.50
N VAL A 56 0.27 1.33 -11.83
CA VAL A 56 0.08 1.53 -10.39
C VAL A 56 1.10 0.71 -9.60
N TYR A 57 1.25 -0.58 -9.93
CA TYR A 57 2.26 -1.46 -9.32
C TYR A 57 3.66 -0.85 -9.40
N ASN A 58 4.12 -0.48 -10.60
CA ASN A 58 5.45 0.09 -10.80
C ASN A 58 5.64 1.38 -10.01
N LYS A 59 4.63 2.26 -9.96
CA LYS A 59 4.71 3.50 -9.18
C LYS A 59 4.78 3.22 -7.68
N MET A 60 3.96 2.29 -7.15
CA MET A 60 3.99 1.93 -5.73
C MET A 60 5.26 1.16 -5.35
N MET A 61 5.89 0.43 -6.26
CA MET A 61 7.14 -0.28 -5.97
C MET A 61 8.35 0.64 -5.85
N LYS A 62 8.29 1.86 -6.41
CA LYS A 62 9.35 2.89 -6.26
C LYS A 62 9.51 3.37 -4.81
N SER A 63 8.43 3.39 -4.04
CA SER A 63 8.47 3.72 -2.61
C SER A 63 8.45 2.45 -1.76
N LYS A 64 8.90 2.56 -0.50
CA LYS A 64 8.68 1.50 0.49
C LYS A 64 7.30 1.72 1.13
N PRO A 65 6.51 0.66 1.40
CA PRO A 65 5.25 0.82 2.10
C PRO A 65 5.48 1.45 3.47
N GLY A 66 4.85 2.59 3.73
CA GLY A 66 4.71 3.10 5.09
C GLY A 66 3.63 2.32 5.85
N ARG A 67 3.73 2.24 7.19
CA ARG A 67 2.72 1.56 8.02
C ARG A 67 1.31 2.15 7.85
N LYS A 68 1.21 3.46 7.57
CA LYS A 68 -0.06 4.16 7.30
C LYS A 68 -0.65 3.85 5.91
N GLU A 69 0.15 3.32 5.00
CA GLU A 69 -0.21 3.07 3.59
C GLU A 69 -0.59 1.61 3.33
N CYS A 70 -0.61 0.76 4.37
CA CYS A 70 -0.90 -0.68 4.22
C CYS A 70 -2.23 -0.96 3.50
N ASN A 71 -3.25 -0.11 3.71
CA ASN A 71 -4.54 -0.24 3.02
C ASN A 71 -4.42 -0.13 1.49
N SER A 72 -3.60 0.79 0.98
CA SER A 72 -3.36 0.94 -0.46
C SER A 72 -2.66 -0.30 -1.03
N TYR A 73 -1.69 -0.83 -0.29
CA TYR A 73 -1.01 -2.07 -0.68
C TYR A 73 -1.96 -3.28 -0.64
N TYR A 74 -2.94 -3.31 0.28
CA TYR A 74 -3.99 -4.32 0.30
C TYR A 74 -4.89 -4.27 -0.92
N TYR A 75 -5.33 -3.08 -1.34
CA TYR A 75 -6.10 -2.93 -2.58
C TYR A 75 -5.31 -3.43 -3.78
N LEU A 76 -4.00 -3.12 -3.84
CA LEU A 76 -3.15 -3.62 -4.92
C LEU A 76 -3.04 -5.15 -4.92
N VAL A 77 -2.89 -5.80 -3.76
CA VAL A 77 -2.89 -7.27 -3.67
C VAL A 77 -4.19 -7.86 -4.21
N LYS A 78 -5.34 -7.29 -3.84
CA LYS A 78 -6.65 -7.75 -4.34
C LYS A 78 -6.80 -7.56 -5.85
N ILE A 79 -6.36 -6.42 -6.39
CA ILE A 79 -6.37 -6.15 -7.83
C ILE A 79 -5.46 -7.13 -8.57
N LEU A 80 -4.23 -7.34 -8.10
CA LEU A 80 -3.29 -8.29 -8.71
C LEU A 80 -3.79 -9.73 -8.62
N SER A 81 -4.49 -10.09 -7.55
CA SER A 81 -5.15 -11.39 -7.42
C SER A 81 -6.25 -11.58 -8.48
N ARG A 82 -7.11 -10.57 -8.69
CA ARG A 82 -8.17 -10.59 -9.72
C ARG A 82 -7.59 -10.63 -11.14
N ALA A 83 -6.44 -9.98 -11.36
CA ALA A 83 -5.75 -9.94 -12.64
C ALA A 83 -4.79 -11.12 -12.88
N GLU A 84 -4.80 -12.13 -12.00
CA GLU A 84 -3.91 -13.30 -12.04
C GLU A 84 -2.39 -12.98 -12.09
N LYS A 85 -2.00 -11.78 -11.67
CA LYS A 85 -0.60 -11.33 -11.58
C LYS A 85 0.06 -11.84 -10.30
N LYS A 86 0.17 -13.18 -10.20
CA LYS A 86 0.58 -13.88 -8.97
C LYS A 86 2.00 -13.54 -8.52
N ASN A 87 2.92 -13.32 -9.44
CA ASN A 87 4.32 -13.02 -9.11
C ASN A 87 4.47 -11.62 -8.50
N GLU A 88 3.82 -10.64 -9.11
CA GLU A 88 3.73 -9.26 -8.64
C GLU A 88 3.04 -9.22 -7.29
N MET A 89 1.95 -9.96 -7.12
CA MET A 89 1.25 -10.05 -5.84
C MET A 89 2.14 -10.61 -4.73
N ILE A 90 2.88 -11.69 -4.97
CA ILE A 90 3.86 -12.22 -4.00
C ILE A 90 4.93 -11.18 -3.69
N HIS A 91 5.39 -10.40 -4.67
CA HIS A 91 6.36 -9.31 -4.44
C HIS A 91 5.80 -8.25 -3.48
N VAL A 92 4.55 -7.82 -3.67
CA VAL A 92 3.85 -6.89 -2.78
C VAL A 92 3.69 -7.47 -1.39
N LEU A 93 3.22 -8.71 -1.26
CA LEU A 93 3.03 -9.41 0.00
C LEU A 93 4.33 -9.56 0.79
N ARG A 94 5.45 -9.88 0.13
CA ARG A 94 6.77 -9.95 0.78
C ARG A 94 7.20 -8.61 1.39
N ARG A 95 6.88 -7.48 0.76
CA ARG A 95 7.14 -6.15 1.32
C ARG A 95 6.20 -5.83 2.50
N LEU A 96 4.93 -6.18 2.39
CA LEU A 96 3.96 -5.99 3.47
C LEU A 96 4.34 -6.79 4.73
N VAL A 97 4.72 -8.07 4.62
CA VAL A 97 5.13 -8.88 5.79
C VAL A 97 6.36 -8.30 6.50
N LYS A 98 7.24 -7.58 5.79
CA LYS A 98 8.38 -6.87 6.39
C LYS A 98 7.96 -5.57 7.10
N THR A 99 6.92 -4.92 6.61
CA THR A 99 6.46 -3.61 7.10
C THR A 99 5.51 -3.75 8.28
N VAL A 100 4.63 -4.76 8.23
CA VAL A 100 3.65 -5.10 9.27
C VAL A 100 3.79 -6.58 9.65
N PRO A 101 4.90 -6.96 10.30
CA PRO A 101 5.18 -8.37 10.64
C PRO A 101 4.15 -9.01 11.57
N GLU A 102 3.42 -8.20 12.33
CA GLU A 102 2.34 -8.58 13.24
C GLU A 102 1.06 -9.01 12.54
N ASP A 103 0.87 -8.59 11.29
CA ASP A 103 -0.34 -8.85 10.51
C ASP A 103 -0.37 -10.31 10.02
N ARG A 104 -1.23 -11.11 10.68
CA ARG A 104 -1.37 -12.52 10.35
C ARG A 104 -2.02 -12.72 8.97
N HIS A 105 -2.89 -11.81 8.52
CA HIS A 105 -3.61 -11.96 7.26
C HIS A 105 -2.66 -11.82 6.07
N VAL A 106 -1.80 -10.79 6.05
CA VAL A 106 -0.76 -10.67 5.01
C VAL A 106 0.15 -11.90 4.99
N ARG A 107 0.60 -12.33 6.16
CA ARG A 107 1.52 -13.47 6.28
C ARG A 107 0.87 -14.76 5.78
N PHE A 108 -0.42 -14.95 6.08
CA PHE A 108 -1.19 -16.10 5.60
C PHE A 108 -1.37 -16.06 4.08
N TRP A 109 -1.75 -14.92 3.50
CA TRP A 109 -1.87 -14.79 2.04
C TRP A 109 -0.55 -15.05 1.32
N LEU A 110 0.58 -14.58 1.87
CA LEU A 110 1.91 -14.88 1.33
C LEU A 110 2.19 -16.39 1.38
N ALA A 111 1.93 -17.04 2.52
CA ALA A 111 2.16 -18.46 2.69
C ALA A 111 1.31 -19.29 1.72
N LEU A 112 0.02 -18.95 1.60
CA LEU A 112 -0.92 -19.62 0.72
C LEU A 112 -0.49 -19.50 -0.75
N GLU A 113 -0.09 -18.32 -1.21
CA GLU A 113 0.28 -18.16 -2.62
C GLU A 113 1.66 -18.71 -2.96
N LEU A 114 2.59 -18.76 -2.00
CA LEU A 114 3.81 -19.55 -2.14
C LEU A 114 3.50 -21.04 -2.25
N HIS A 115 2.55 -21.54 -1.45
CA HIS A 115 2.11 -22.94 -1.49
C HIS A 115 1.47 -23.28 -2.84
N ASN A 116 0.56 -22.44 -3.34
CA ASN A 116 -0.09 -22.62 -4.64
C ASN A 116 0.92 -22.62 -5.80
N GLN A 117 2.02 -21.87 -5.68
CA GLN A 117 3.15 -21.89 -6.62
C GLN A 117 4.15 -23.05 -6.39
N LYS A 118 3.80 -24.03 -5.55
CA LYS A 118 4.65 -25.18 -5.19
C LYS A 118 5.98 -24.79 -4.49
N LYS A 119 6.09 -23.56 -3.99
CA LYS A 119 7.25 -23.07 -3.22
C LYS A 119 7.13 -23.48 -1.74
N TYR A 120 6.97 -24.79 -1.51
CA TYR A 120 6.59 -25.34 -0.20
C TYR A 120 7.56 -24.97 0.92
N ARG A 121 8.87 -25.01 0.66
CA ARG A 121 9.90 -24.64 1.65
C ARG A 121 9.81 -23.19 2.11
N GLU A 122 9.38 -22.27 1.24
CA GLU A 122 9.18 -20.87 1.63
C GLU A 122 7.85 -20.68 2.37
N ALA A 123 6.79 -21.32 1.88
CA ALA A 123 5.47 -21.29 2.51
C ALA A 123 5.50 -21.82 3.94
N GLU A 124 6.19 -22.94 4.17
CA GLU A 124 6.34 -23.59 5.48
C GLU A 124 6.89 -22.62 6.54
N LYS A 125 7.92 -21.84 6.21
CA LYS A 125 8.50 -20.85 7.13
C LYS A 125 7.45 -19.85 7.62
N HIS A 126 6.52 -19.44 6.75
CA HIS A 126 5.44 -18.54 7.13
C HIS A 126 4.35 -19.24 7.95
N PHE A 127 3.97 -20.48 7.59
CA PHE A 127 2.99 -21.27 8.34
C PHE A 127 3.46 -21.58 9.77
N VAL A 128 4.73 -21.97 9.95
CA VAL A 128 5.31 -22.23 11.29
C VAL A 128 5.19 -21.00 12.19
N ILE A 129 5.46 -19.80 11.66
CA ILE A 129 5.32 -18.54 12.42
C ILE A 129 3.86 -18.29 12.80
N LEU A 130 2.92 -18.53 11.88
CA LEU A 130 1.49 -18.35 12.12
C LEU A 130 0.96 -19.31 13.20
N LEU A 131 1.39 -20.56 13.19
CA LEU A 131 0.98 -21.60 14.14
C LEU A 131 1.61 -21.40 15.52
N LYS A 132 2.91 -21.03 15.60
CA LYS A 132 3.60 -20.78 16.87
C LYS A 132 2.97 -19.61 17.65
N LYS A 133 2.47 -18.59 16.95
CA LYS A 133 1.77 -17.47 17.59
C LYS A 133 0.40 -17.90 18.11
N GLU A 134 -0.31 -18.75 17.38
CA GLU A 134 -1.62 -19.26 17.78
C GLU A 134 -1.56 -20.21 18.97
N SER A 135 -0.56 -21.10 19.00
CA SER A 135 -0.35 -21.96 20.17
C SER A 135 -0.01 -21.15 21.41
N LYS A 136 0.76 -20.06 21.27
CA LYS A 136 1.00 -19.11 22.37
C LYS A 136 -0.29 -18.43 22.81
N ASP A 137 -1.09 -17.89 21.89
CA ASP A 137 -2.37 -17.22 22.21
C ASP A 137 -3.34 -18.17 22.92
N LYS A 138 -3.49 -19.39 22.41
CA LYS A 138 -4.35 -20.44 22.98
C LYS A 138 -3.81 -21.07 24.26
N ALA A 139 -2.50 -20.99 24.53
CA ALA A 139 -1.88 -21.47 25.77
C ALA A 139 -1.95 -20.45 26.92
N PHE A 140 -2.32 -19.19 26.65
CA PHE A 140 -2.57 -18.15 27.66
C PHE A 140 -4.05 -17.66 27.74
N PRO A 141 -5.06 -18.53 27.86
CA PRO A 141 -6.45 -18.08 28.06
C PRO A 141 -6.76 -17.72 29.53
N PHE A 142 -5.84 -17.96 30.47
CA PHE A 142 -6.02 -17.66 31.89
C PHE A 142 -5.01 -16.63 32.38
N ARG A 143 -5.31 -15.35 32.15
CA ARG A 143 -4.88 -14.31 33.08
C ARG A 143 -5.91 -14.33 34.22
N LYS A 144 -5.55 -14.96 35.34
CA LYS A 144 -6.29 -14.74 36.59
C LYS A 144 -6.27 -13.23 36.88
N THR A 145 -7.45 -12.73 37.25
CA THR A 145 -7.74 -11.42 37.84
C THR A 145 -6.64 -10.92 38.78
#